data_AF-A0A960C9W9-F1
#
_entry.id   AF-A0A960C9W9-F1
#
_cell.length_a   1.000
_cell.length_b   1.000
_cell.length_c   1.000
_cell.angle_alpha   90.00
_cell.angle_beta   90.00
_cell.angle_gamma   90.00
#
_symmetry.space_group_name_H-M   'P 1'
#
loop_
_entity.id
_entity.type
_entity.pdbx_description
1 polymer ?
#
loop_
_entity_poly.entity_id
_entity_poly.type
_entity_poly.pdbx_seq_one_letter_code
_entity_poly.pdbx_strand_id
1 'polypeptide(L)'
;MVTVVIVATGVFFLGMGLFALVRPAALIRPFGIDLPTADSRAEVRAVYGGFGVAIAGMLALAATHPSTRAGILITVAAALGGMAFGRLVSGFIDRPKTLYPNWFYFLVELVGTAALAWAGLAA
;
A
#
# COMPACT_ATOMS: atom_id res chain seq x y z
N MET A 1 20.26 -1.31 -5.92
CA MET A 1 18.89 -1.74 -6.33
C MET A 1 17.97 -1.87 -5.11
N VAL A 2 18.29 -2.67 -4.09
CA VAL A 2 17.46 -2.83 -2.85
C VAL A 2 17.06 -1.49 -2.21
N THR A 3 18.00 -0.58 -1.98
CA THR A 3 17.69 0.75 -1.40
C THR A 3 16.74 1.56 -2.26
N VAL A 4 16.83 1.47 -3.59
CA VAL A 4 15.92 2.17 -4.51
C VAL A 4 14.49 1.64 -4.35
N VAL A 5 14.32 0.32 -4.25
CA VAL A 5 13.01 -0.31 -4.00
C VAL A 5 12.42 0.15 -2.66
N ILE A 6 13.24 0.18 -1.60
CA ILE A 6 12.83 0.65 -0.28
C ILE A 6 12.36 2.11 -0.34
N VAL A 7 13.17 2.99 -0.91
CA VAL A 7 12.90 4.44 -0.95
C VAL A 7 11.69 4.74 -1.83
N ALA A 8 11.61 4.14 -3.03
CA ALA A 8 10.47 4.36 -3.94
C ALA A 8 9.15 3.93 -3.29
N THR A 9 9.11 2.72 -2.70
CA THR A 9 7.92 2.22 -2.00
C THR A 9 7.59 3.08 -0.78
N GLY A 10 8.60 3.47 0.00
CA GLY A 10 8.44 4.31 1.18
C GLY A 10 7.84 5.68 0.86
N VAL A 11 8.34 6.34 -0.19
CA VAL A 11 7.81 7.63 -0.66
C VAL A 11 6.37 7.48 -1.16
N PHE A 12 6.04 6.39 -1.86
CA PHE A 12 4.68 6.13 -2.32
C PHE A 12 3.70 5.98 -1.14
N PHE A 13 4.04 5.17 -0.14
CA PHE A 13 3.24 5.01 1.07
C PHE A 13 3.12 6.32 1.87
N LEU A 14 4.21 7.08 1.98
CA LEU A 14 4.20 8.35 2.67
C LEU A 14 3.28 9.36 1.98
N GLY A 15 3.40 9.49 0.66
CA GLY A 15 2.58 10.39 -0.14
C GLY A 15 1.09 10.03 -0.06
N MET A 16 0.77 8.75 -0.25
CA MET A 16 -0.61 8.25 -0.13
C MET A 16 -1.16 8.44 1.29
N GLY A 17 -0.37 8.12 2.32
CA GLY A 17 -0.77 8.25 3.72
C GLY A 17 -1.01 9.72 4.13
N LEU A 18 -0.09 10.62 3.79
CA LEU A 18 -0.28 12.06 4.05
C LEU A 18 -1.50 12.60 3.27
N PHE A 19 -1.68 12.16 2.02
CA PHE A 19 -2.85 12.55 1.23
C PHE A 19 -4.17 12.06 1.86
N ALA A 20 -4.20 10.83 2.37
CA ALA A 20 -5.35 10.26 3.07
C ALA A 20 -5.67 11.01 4.37
N LEU A 21 -4.66 11.45 5.11
CA LEU A 21 -4.82 12.26 6.34
C LEU A 21 -5.47 13.61 6.03
N VAL A 22 -5.04 14.29 4.95
CA VAL A 22 -5.53 15.63 4.59
C VAL A 22 -6.85 15.57 3.83
N ARG A 23 -6.97 14.68 2.83
CA ARG A 23 -8.11 14.59 1.91
C ARG A 23 -8.64 13.15 1.75
N PRO A 24 -9.20 12.53 2.81
CA PRO A 24 -9.63 11.13 2.79
C PRO A 24 -10.72 10.84 1.73
N ALA A 25 -11.69 11.74 1.56
CA ALA A 25 -12.76 11.55 0.58
C ALA A 25 -12.24 11.54 -0.87
N ALA A 26 -11.23 12.38 -1.17
CA ALA A 26 -10.65 12.43 -2.50
C ALA A 26 -9.85 11.15 -2.83
N LEU A 27 -9.20 10.55 -1.84
CA LEU A 27 -8.43 9.32 -2.01
C LEU A 27 -9.32 8.15 -2.43
N ILE A 28 -10.48 7.98 -1.79
CA ILE A 28 -11.30 6.79 -2.00
C ILE A 28 -12.39 6.96 -3.06
N ARG A 29 -12.68 8.21 -3.46
CA ARG A 29 -13.65 8.53 -4.52
C ARG A 29 -13.48 7.69 -5.80
N PRO A 30 -12.26 7.35 -6.26
CA PRO A 30 -12.09 6.47 -7.42
C PRO A 30 -12.71 5.08 -7.29
N PHE A 31 -12.93 4.61 -6.06
CA PHE A 31 -13.61 3.34 -5.76
C PHE A 31 -15.13 3.51 -5.64
N GLY A 32 -15.67 4.70 -5.93
CA GLY A 32 -17.10 5.00 -5.82
C GLY A 32 -17.60 5.07 -4.39
N ILE A 33 -16.71 5.26 -3.41
CA ILE A 33 -17.06 5.31 -1.98
C ILE A 33 -17.20 6.76 -1.53
N ASP A 34 -18.35 7.07 -0.94
CA ASP A 34 -18.64 8.37 -0.31
C ASP A 34 -18.40 8.33 1.21
N LEU A 35 -17.92 9.45 1.77
CA LEU A 35 -17.62 9.60 3.20
C LEU A 35 -18.46 10.71 3.86
N PRO A 36 -19.78 10.48 4.05
CA PRO A 36 -20.70 11.53 4.48
C PRO A 36 -20.43 11.98 5.93
N THR A 37 -20.07 11.05 6.81
CA THR A 37 -19.93 11.31 8.26
C THR A 37 -18.48 11.56 8.68
N ALA A 38 -18.31 12.19 9.84
CA ALA A 38 -16.98 12.35 10.44
C ALA A 38 -16.31 10.99 10.71
N ASP A 39 -17.07 10.01 11.19
CA ASP A 39 -16.58 8.67 11.52
C ASP A 39 -16.04 7.94 10.29
N SER A 40 -16.78 7.99 9.16
CA SER A 40 -16.33 7.39 7.90
C SER A 40 -15.01 8.00 7.41
N ARG A 41 -14.81 9.32 7.61
CA ARG A 41 -13.54 9.99 7.28
C ARG A 41 -12.45 9.66 8.30
N ALA A 42 -12.78 9.44 9.56
CA ALA A 42 -11.82 9.05 10.59
C ALA A 42 -11.24 7.66 10.29
N GLU A 43 -12.09 6.72 9.88
CA GLU A 43 -11.68 5.37 9.48
C GLU A 43 -10.67 5.41 8.33
N VAL A 44 -10.95 6.18 7.28
CA VAL A 44 -10.04 6.31 6.14
C VAL A 44 -8.71 6.95 6.54
N ARG A 45 -8.73 7.96 7.42
CA ARG A 45 -7.51 8.56 7.95
C ARG A 45 -6.69 7.59 8.78
N ALA A 46 -7.31 6.70 9.54
CA ALA A 46 -6.61 5.69 10.32
C ALA A 46 -5.98 4.62 9.40
N VAL A 47 -6.79 4.01 8.54
CA VAL A 47 -6.41 2.83 7.74
C VAL A 47 -5.58 3.18 6.51
N TYR A 48 -5.88 4.26 5.80
CA TYR A 48 -5.09 4.66 4.63
C TYR A 48 -4.02 5.68 5.00
N GLY A 49 -4.34 6.58 5.93
CA GLY A 49 -3.43 7.63 6.38
C GLY A 49 -2.37 7.14 7.35
N GLY A 50 -2.77 6.89 8.59
CA GLY A 50 -1.89 6.49 9.67
C GLY A 50 -1.09 5.23 9.34
N PHE A 51 -1.75 4.19 8.82
CA PHE A 51 -1.08 2.97 8.39
C PHE A 51 -0.07 3.24 7.26
N GLY A 52 -0.42 4.03 6.25
CA GLY A 52 0.49 4.37 5.16
C GLY A 52 1.75 5.09 5.65
N VAL A 53 1.58 6.07 6.55
CA VAL A 53 2.71 6.76 7.21
C VAL A 53 3.55 5.80 8.04
N ALA A 54 2.92 4.88 8.78
CA ALA A 54 3.64 3.89 9.59
C ALA A 54 4.47 2.93 8.72
N ILE A 55 3.92 2.42 7.61
CA ILE A 55 4.64 1.56 6.67
C ILE A 55 5.83 2.32 6.06
N ALA A 56 5.65 3.59 5.69
CA ALA A 56 6.76 4.42 5.22
C ALA A 56 7.88 4.56 6.27
N GLY A 57 7.52 4.74 7.54
CA GLY A 57 8.47 4.77 8.66
C GLY A 57 9.23 3.45 8.82
N MET A 58 8.55 2.31 8.72
CA MET A 58 9.20 0.99 8.77
C MET A 58 10.16 0.79 7.59
N LEU A 59 9.79 1.23 6.38
CA LEU A 59 10.68 1.19 5.22
C LEU A 59 11.90 2.11 5.39
N ALA A 60 11.75 3.28 6.01
CA ALA A 60 12.89 4.13 6.37
C ALA A 60 13.82 3.45 7.40
N LEU A 61 13.26 2.73 8.37
CA LEU A 61 14.04 1.91 9.31
C LEU A 61 14.80 0.81 8.58
N ALA A 62 14.15 0.07 7.67
CA ALA A 62 14.79 -0.95 6.85
C ALA A 62 15.91 -0.40 5.94
N ALA A 63 15.79 0.86 5.48
CA ALA A 63 16.83 1.51 4.71
C ALA A 63 18.13 1.70 5.52
N THR A 64 17.99 2.01 6.81
CA THR A 64 19.10 2.41 7.70
C THR A 64 19.62 1.29 8.59
N HIS A 65 18.84 0.24 8.83
CA HIS A 65 19.18 -0.86 9.75
C HIS A 65 19.19 -2.21 9.02
N PRO A 66 20.35 -2.67 8.53
CA PRO A 66 20.46 -3.92 7.77
C PRO A 66 19.96 -5.16 8.53
N SER A 67 20.15 -5.22 9.85
CA SER A 67 19.78 -6.37 10.68
C SER A 67 18.27 -6.65 10.74
N THR A 68 17.42 -5.64 10.59
CA THR A 68 15.95 -5.79 10.61
C THR A 68 15.32 -5.68 9.22
N ARG A 69 16.10 -5.30 8.20
CA ARG A 69 15.65 -5.00 6.85
C ARG A 69 14.85 -6.14 6.23
N ALA A 70 15.40 -7.35 6.20
CA ALA A 70 14.78 -8.50 5.54
C ALA A 70 13.38 -8.79 6.11
N GLY A 71 13.26 -8.82 7.44
CA GLY A 71 11.98 -9.02 8.13
C GLY A 71 10.95 -7.95 7.76
N ILE A 72 11.33 -6.67 7.83
CA ILE A 72 10.44 -5.56 7.46
C ILE A 72 9.98 -5.68 6.00
N LEU A 73 10.91 -5.94 5.09
CA LEU A 73 10.62 -6.05 3.66
C LEU A 73 9.65 -7.19 3.35
N ILE A 74 9.87 -8.36 3.95
CA ILE A 74 9.00 -9.53 3.77
C ILE A 74 7.61 -9.25 4.36
N THR A 75 7.53 -8.60 5.52
CA THR A 75 6.24 -8.22 6.13
C THR A 75 5.46 -7.26 5.24
N VAL A 76 6.09 -6.20 4.72
CA VAL A 76 5.42 -5.24 3.83
C VAL A 76 5.05 -5.89 2.49
N ALA A 77 5.92 -6.76 1.96
CA ALA A 77 5.61 -7.54 0.75
C ALA A 77 4.37 -8.43 0.94
N ALA A 78 4.27 -9.13 2.08
CA ALA A 78 3.13 -9.95 2.42
C ALA A 78 1.84 -9.12 2.56
N ALA A 79 1.92 -7.94 3.18
CA ALA A 79 0.78 -7.03 3.29
C ALA A 79 0.28 -6.55 1.91
N LEU A 80 1.18 -6.13 1.03
CA LEU A 80 0.84 -5.80 -0.38
C LEU A 80 0.24 -7.01 -1.10
N GLY A 81 0.79 -8.21 -0.85
CA GLY A 81 0.34 -9.45 -1.49
C GLY A 81 -1.08 -9.82 -1.07
N GLY A 82 -1.42 -9.59 0.19
CA GLY A 82 -2.79 -9.74 0.70
C GLY A 82 -3.78 -8.78 0.04
N MET A 83 -3.38 -7.52 -0.20
CA MET A 83 -4.21 -6.55 -0.94
C MET A 83 -4.41 -6.99 -2.39
N ALA A 84 -3.33 -7.38 -3.08
CA ALA A 84 -3.41 -7.91 -4.44
C ALA A 84 -4.33 -9.14 -4.50
N PHE A 85 -4.21 -10.05 -3.53
CA PHE A 85 -5.09 -11.21 -3.42
C PHE A 85 -6.56 -10.81 -3.26
N GLY A 86 -6.87 -9.84 -2.40
CA GLY A 86 -8.23 -9.31 -2.26
C GLY A 86 -8.80 -8.78 -3.57
N ARG A 87 -7.99 -8.07 -4.36
CA ARG A 87 -8.40 -7.58 -5.68
C ARG A 87 -8.59 -8.68 -6.70
N LEU A 88 -7.79 -9.74 -6.62
CA LEU A 88 -7.95 -10.93 -7.46
C LEU A 88 -9.28 -11.62 -7.15
N VAL A 89 -9.60 -11.78 -5.86
CA VAL A 89 -10.89 -12.32 -5.40
C VAL A 89 -12.05 -11.47 -5.93
N SER A 90 -12.01 -10.12 -5.78
CA SER A 90 -13.02 -9.23 -6.39
C SER A 90 -13.06 -9.32 -7.92
N GLY A 91 -11.91 -9.56 -8.57
CA GLY A 91 -11.81 -9.81 -10.00
C GLY A 91 -12.67 -10.98 -10.47
N PHE A 92 -12.75 -12.04 -9.67
CA PHE A 92 -13.53 -13.25 -9.98
C PHE A 92 -14.99 -13.18 -9.53
N ILE A 93 -15.24 -12.62 -8.35
CA ILE A 93 -16.58 -12.54 -7.74
C ILE A 93 -17.38 -11.39 -8.36
N ASP A 94 -16.86 -10.17 -8.27
CA ASP A 94 -17.57 -8.94 -8.67
C ASP A 94 -17.40 -8.62 -10.16
N ARG A 95 -16.36 -9.19 -10.80
CA ARG A 95 -16.07 -9.07 -12.24
C ARG A 95 -16.08 -7.62 -12.74
N PRO A 96 -15.25 -6.73 -12.15
CA PRO A 96 -15.17 -5.34 -12.56
C PRO A 96 -14.84 -5.23 -14.06
N LYS A 97 -15.66 -4.48 -14.80
CA LYS A 97 -15.54 -4.34 -16.26
C LYS A 97 -14.42 -3.38 -16.68
N THR A 98 -14.04 -2.46 -15.80
CA THR A 98 -13.03 -1.45 -16.07
C THR A 98 -11.68 -1.85 -15.47
N LEU A 99 -10.59 -1.48 -16.16
CA LEU A 99 -9.23 -1.69 -15.65
C LEU A 99 -9.01 -0.93 -14.34
N TYR A 100 -9.53 0.30 -14.26
CA TYR A 100 -9.44 1.14 -13.08
C TYR A 100 -10.76 1.11 -12.29
N PRO A 101 -10.73 1.04 -10.94
CA PRO A 101 -9.52 0.99 -10.11
C PRO A 101 -8.96 -0.41 -9.86
N ASN A 102 -9.78 -1.48 -9.92
CA ASN A 102 -9.40 -2.78 -9.37
C ASN A 102 -8.15 -3.40 -10.01
N TRP A 103 -8.15 -3.65 -11.33
CA TRP A 103 -7.03 -4.34 -11.99
C TRP A 103 -5.76 -3.50 -12.03
N PHE A 104 -5.89 -2.18 -12.12
CA PHE A 104 -4.75 -1.27 -12.03
C PHE A 104 -4.02 -1.41 -10.69
N TYR A 105 -4.75 -1.28 -9.57
CA TYR A 105 -4.14 -1.40 -8.26
C TYR A 105 -3.67 -2.84 -7.97
N PHE A 106 -4.34 -3.86 -8.51
CA PHE A 106 -3.85 -5.25 -8.44
C PHE A 106 -2.44 -5.37 -9.01
N LEU A 107 -2.20 -4.80 -10.19
CA LEU A 107 -0.87 -4.82 -10.81
C LEU A 107 0.15 -4.05 -9.98
N VAL A 108 -0.21 -2.86 -9.48
CA VAL A 108 0.69 -2.06 -8.62
C VAL A 108 1.06 -2.81 -7.35
N GLU A 109 0.08 -3.39 -6.67
CA GLU A 109 0.27 -4.16 -5.44
C GLU A 109 1.11 -5.42 -5.70
N LEU A 110 0.83 -6.15 -6.78
CA LEU A 110 1.58 -7.35 -7.18
C LEU A 110 3.06 -7.03 -7.51
N VAL A 111 3.31 -5.96 -8.27
CA VAL A 111 4.67 -5.52 -8.60
C VAL A 111 5.40 -5.07 -7.34
N GLY A 112 4.73 -4.33 -6.45
CA GLY A 112 5.30 -3.93 -5.16
C GLY A 112 5.63 -5.11 -4.26
N THR A 113 4.75 -6.11 -4.18
CA THR A 113 5.01 -7.38 -3.49
C THR A 113 6.24 -8.07 -4.03
N ALA A 114 6.32 -8.28 -5.34
CA ALA A 114 7.44 -8.96 -5.97
C ALA A 114 8.77 -8.21 -5.73
N ALA A 115 8.75 -6.89 -5.87
CA ALA A 115 9.93 -6.06 -5.68
C ALA A 115 10.44 -6.09 -4.22
N LEU A 116 9.55 -5.97 -3.23
CA LEU A 116 9.92 -6.00 -1.82
C LEU A 116 10.31 -7.40 -1.35
N ALA A 117 9.63 -8.45 -1.83
CA ALA A 117 10.00 -9.83 -1.54
C ALA A 117 11.39 -10.16 -2.08
N TRP A 118 11.67 -9.78 -3.35
CA TRP A 118 13.01 -9.91 -3.92
C TRP A 118 14.05 -9.15 -3.10
N ALA A 119 13.76 -7.89 -2.77
CA ALA A 119 14.68 -7.05 -1.99
C ALA A 119 14.93 -7.60 -0.57
N GLY A 120 13.92 -8.23 0.05
CA GLY A 120 14.01 -8.83 1.37
C GLY A 120 14.77 -10.15 1.38
N LEU A 121 14.63 -10.96 0.33
CA LEU A 121 15.35 -12.23 0.17
C LEU A 121 16.81 -12.05 -0.31
N ALA A 122 17.12 -10.90 -0.92
CA ALA A 122 18.46 -10.54 -1.37
C ALA A 122 19.25 -9.66 -0.38
N ALA A 123 18.64 -9.29 0.75
CA ALA A 123 19.22 -8.44 1.80
C ALA A 123 19.87 -9.25 2.92
#